data_AF-A0A6C2YUL3-F1
#
_entry.id   AF-A0A6C2YUL3-F1
#
_cell.length_a   1.000
_cell.length_b   1.000
_cell.length_c   1.000
_cell.angle_alpha   90.00
_cell.angle_beta   90.00
_cell.angle_gamma   90.00
#
_symmetry.space_group_name_H-M   'P 1'
#
loop_
_entity.id
_entity.type
_entity.pdbx_description
1 polymer ?
#
loop_
_entity_poly.entity_id
_entity_poly.type
_entity_poly.pdbx_seq_one_letter_code
_entity_poly.pdbx_strand_id
1 'polypeptide(L)'
;MESRSCRIVGIALAIGMLLQSGARAGGLEYISGQSLGFMHMRATDMWNSPSMELVRNVVLKAGREAISAYDNRFAPKPSSIREVTMVVLPSDDPKNREGFDLVVIVTTATPINPMAAMRTLAADAKPIRGDMPLFSSQEWESLFAFPNRTTMLVGPGRAVRLALAKQAPMGELADAVKAAESQMMTMSIRGSLIETVAAAMMPPVGMPARQIPGDAPPKAPEPMALPEWVKSLRQITLTLNETKQIDVKLTTRFADAESAQTAETAIRMAQKMAAAQMGEAKREFVEMLSNLPVKDGITPLSELPKALASAMALGSINELSQKVAEFPIDVTGSEIRAAITLPGGKSGTVVMTTALAAGFLLPAVQKTRAAAQSMAMSNNFKQVGLAMHNYESAYGYFPAAAIRDAKGKPLLSWRVAILPFIEQDNLYRQFKLDEPWDSEHNKKLIPLMPSIYLHPMRPETENGKTHVCVFVGDASTMKGIKVATLFSDPRGNRITNVTDGTSNSFMVAEARDPVIWTRPDMELEVQPGKPLPKLGGGMPGKILVGFADGSVRWILDNVSDDVLRQYIGINDGIPAPELK
;
A
#
# COMPACT_ATOMS: atom_id res chain seq x y z
N MET A 1 -3.62 -7.63 -5.91
CA MET A 1 -2.86 -7.77 -7.18
C MET A 1 -1.56 -6.98 -7.02
N GLU A 2 -0.51 -7.60 -6.48
CA GLU A 2 0.84 -7.07 -6.69
C GLU A 2 1.15 -7.22 -8.18
N SER A 3 1.50 -6.14 -8.87
CA SER A 3 1.82 -6.25 -10.30
C SER A 3 3.02 -7.19 -10.46
N ARG A 4 2.88 -8.19 -11.34
CA ARG A 4 3.93 -9.20 -11.60
C ARG A 4 5.23 -8.55 -12.06
N SER A 5 5.17 -7.32 -12.57
CA SER A 5 6.30 -6.44 -12.94
C SER A 5 7.21 -6.05 -11.75
N CYS A 6 6.69 -5.96 -10.52
CA CYS A 6 7.49 -5.65 -9.32
C CYS A 6 8.40 -6.81 -8.86
N ARG A 7 8.10 -8.07 -9.23
CA ARG A 7 8.91 -9.23 -8.84
C ARG A 7 10.28 -9.28 -9.55
N ILE A 8 10.40 -8.71 -10.75
CA ILE A 8 11.67 -8.63 -11.50
C ILE A 8 12.67 -7.72 -10.78
N VAL A 9 12.19 -6.59 -10.26
CA VAL A 9 13.03 -5.56 -9.64
C VAL A 9 13.58 -6.05 -8.30
N GLY A 10 12.75 -6.71 -7.49
CA GLY A 10 13.15 -7.19 -6.16
C GLY A 10 14.21 -8.31 -6.17
N ILE A 11 14.28 -9.12 -7.22
CA ILE A 11 15.18 -10.27 -7.31
C ILE A 11 16.48 -9.93 -8.06
N ALA A 12 16.43 -9.06 -9.08
CA ALA A 12 17.61 -8.67 -9.85
C ALA A 12 18.59 -7.74 -9.10
N LEU A 13 18.08 -6.94 -8.14
CA LEU A 13 18.87 -5.97 -7.37
C LEU A 13 19.75 -6.59 -6.28
N ALA A 14 19.57 -7.86 -5.92
CA ALA A 14 20.19 -8.43 -4.72
C ALA A 14 21.60 -9.01 -4.91
N ILE A 15 22.05 -9.40 -6.12
CA ILE A 15 23.32 -10.15 -6.27
C ILE A 15 24.16 -9.74 -7.49
N GLY A 16 23.64 -8.94 -8.42
CA GLY A 16 24.27 -8.77 -9.73
C GLY A 16 25.14 -7.55 -9.93
N MET A 17 26.32 -7.44 -9.30
CA MET A 17 27.22 -6.32 -9.63
C MET A 17 28.70 -6.72 -9.44
N LEU A 18 29.43 -6.94 -10.53
CA LEU A 18 30.90 -7.05 -10.51
C LEU A 18 31.49 -6.48 -11.81
N LEU A 19 32.28 -5.40 -11.66
CA LEU A 19 33.29 -4.84 -12.56
C LEU A 19 32.84 -4.25 -13.92
N GLN A 20 32.90 -2.91 -14.03
CA GLN A 20 33.84 -2.09 -14.84
C GLN A 20 33.22 -0.74 -15.21
N SER A 21 33.95 0.34 -14.94
CA SER A 21 33.60 1.72 -15.32
C SER A 21 34.11 2.06 -16.72
N GLY A 22 33.32 2.80 -17.52
CA GLY A 22 33.86 3.49 -18.71
C GLY A 22 32.99 3.57 -19.98
N ALA A 23 31.80 2.97 -20.05
CA ALA A 23 30.95 3.07 -21.25
C ALA A 23 29.88 4.19 -21.13
N ARG A 24 29.49 4.77 -22.27
CA ARG A 24 28.41 5.77 -22.41
C ARG A 24 27.11 5.26 -21.77
N ALA A 25 26.39 6.07 -20.98
CA ALA A 25 25.15 5.65 -20.32
C ALA A 25 24.15 5.09 -21.36
N GLY A 26 23.69 3.86 -21.18
CA GLY A 26 22.78 3.15 -22.07
C GLY A 26 21.47 2.82 -21.36
N GLY A 27 20.35 3.13 -21.98
CA GLY A 27 19.02 3.08 -21.35
C GLY A 27 18.34 4.45 -21.33
N LEU A 28 19.12 5.52 -21.21
CA LEU A 28 18.62 6.90 -21.21
C LEU A 28 18.02 7.30 -22.56
N GLU A 29 18.50 6.73 -23.68
CA GLU A 29 18.00 7.03 -25.03
C GLU A 29 16.57 6.53 -25.30
N TYR A 30 16.01 5.71 -24.41
CA TYR A 30 14.64 5.20 -24.50
C TYR A 30 13.65 5.99 -23.63
N ILE A 31 14.14 6.98 -22.88
CA ILE A 31 13.28 7.95 -22.19
C ILE A 31 12.74 8.88 -23.26
N SER A 32 11.43 8.86 -23.46
CA SER A 32 10.80 9.56 -24.58
C SER A 32 10.20 10.91 -24.17
N GLY A 33 9.89 11.77 -25.14
CA GLY A 33 9.08 12.98 -24.90
C GLY A 33 7.72 12.71 -24.24
N GLN A 34 7.16 11.53 -24.47
CA GLN A 34 5.89 11.07 -23.90
C GLN A 34 6.03 10.48 -22.50
N SER A 35 7.25 10.27 -22.01
CA SER A 35 7.48 9.73 -20.67
C SER A 35 6.89 10.66 -19.61
N LEU A 36 6.14 10.07 -18.69
CA LEU A 36 5.60 10.74 -17.51
C LEU A 36 6.65 10.85 -16.40
N GLY A 37 7.66 9.98 -16.44
CA GLY A 37 8.81 10.02 -15.56
C GLY A 37 9.78 8.89 -15.86
N PHE A 38 10.90 8.88 -15.15
CA PHE A 38 11.88 7.80 -15.21
C PHE A 38 12.65 7.69 -13.89
N MET A 39 13.27 6.53 -13.70
CA MET A 39 14.33 6.31 -12.73
C MET A 39 15.50 5.66 -13.45
N HIS A 40 16.68 6.25 -13.35
CA HIS A 40 17.92 5.71 -13.89
C HIS A 40 18.88 5.43 -12.74
N MET A 41 19.47 4.24 -12.75
CA MET A 41 20.41 3.78 -11.76
C MET A 41 21.66 3.24 -12.45
N ARG A 42 22.81 3.83 -12.13
CA ARG A 42 24.13 3.37 -12.54
C ARG A 42 24.62 2.31 -11.55
N ALA A 43 24.11 1.09 -11.74
CA ALA A 43 24.36 -0.05 -10.85
C ALA A 43 25.86 -0.27 -10.57
N THR A 44 26.71 -0.14 -11.58
CA THR A 44 28.17 -0.27 -11.40
C THR A 44 28.76 0.77 -10.46
N ASP A 45 28.32 2.03 -10.54
CA ASP A 45 28.84 3.08 -9.67
C ASP A 45 28.35 2.90 -8.23
N MET A 46 27.07 2.51 -8.07
CA MET A 46 26.52 2.14 -6.77
C MET A 46 27.31 0.99 -6.14
N TRP A 47 27.57 -0.09 -6.86
CA TRP A 47 28.34 -1.22 -6.32
C TRP A 47 29.76 -0.85 -5.92
N ASN A 48 30.37 0.04 -6.70
CA ASN A 48 31.73 0.49 -6.45
C ASN A 48 31.81 1.55 -5.34
N SER A 49 30.67 2.10 -4.91
CA SER A 49 30.61 3.13 -3.89
C SER A 49 31.15 2.64 -2.53
N PRO A 50 31.66 3.55 -1.68
CA PRO A 50 32.09 3.22 -0.32
C PRO A 50 30.99 2.56 0.51
N SER A 51 29.73 3.01 0.37
CA SER A 51 28.58 2.44 1.09
C SER A 51 28.27 0.99 0.76
N MET A 52 28.71 0.48 -0.39
CA MET A 52 28.53 -0.93 -0.77
C MET A 52 29.69 -1.82 -0.35
N GLU A 53 30.73 -1.28 0.32
CA GLU A 53 31.92 -2.06 0.68
C GLU A 53 31.60 -3.27 1.57
N LEU A 54 30.72 -3.12 2.56
CA LEU A 54 30.35 -4.22 3.46
C LEU A 54 29.60 -5.33 2.72
N VAL A 55 28.62 -4.96 1.90
CA VAL A 55 27.84 -5.90 1.08
C VAL A 55 28.76 -6.61 0.10
N ARG A 56 29.61 -5.85 -0.60
CA ARG A 56 30.61 -6.36 -1.53
C ARG A 56 31.57 -7.32 -0.85
N ASN A 57 32.07 -7.01 0.34
CA ASN A 57 32.95 -7.90 1.10
C ASN A 57 32.27 -9.20 1.52
N VAL A 58 30.98 -9.15 1.90
CA VAL A 58 30.18 -10.36 2.19
C VAL A 58 30.01 -11.22 0.93
N VAL A 59 29.67 -10.60 -0.20
CA VAL A 59 29.53 -11.31 -1.48
C VAL A 59 30.87 -11.91 -1.93
N LEU A 60 31.96 -11.16 -1.83
CA LEU A 60 33.31 -11.63 -2.19
C LEU A 60 33.78 -12.80 -1.31
N LYS A 61 33.35 -12.88 -0.05
CA LYS A 61 33.63 -14.02 0.83
C LYS A 61 33.01 -15.34 0.35
N ALA A 62 31.97 -15.30 -0.47
CA ALA A 62 31.42 -16.51 -1.10
C ALA A 62 32.41 -17.15 -2.08
N GLY A 63 33.46 -16.42 -2.51
CA GLY A 63 34.47 -16.90 -3.44
C GLY A 63 34.05 -16.76 -4.90
N ARG A 64 35.04 -16.66 -5.80
CA ARG A 64 34.79 -16.45 -7.24
C ARG A 64 33.98 -17.59 -7.86
N GLU A 65 34.15 -18.81 -7.37
CA GLU A 65 33.42 -19.98 -7.87
C GLU A 65 31.93 -19.92 -7.57
N ALA A 66 31.54 -19.54 -6.34
CA ALA A 66 30.13 -19.41 -5.97
C ALA A 66 29.44 -18.28 -6.75
N ILE A 67 30.13 -17.15 -6.92
CA ILE A 67 29.64 -16.01 -7.72
C ILE A 67 29.49 -16.42 -9.19
N SER A 68 30.49 -17.09 -9.77
CA SER A 68 30.43 -17.61 -11.14
C SER A 68 29.30 -18.63 -11.32
N ALA A 69 29.13 -19.54 -10.36
CA ALA A 69 28.06 -20.53 -10.36
C ALA A 69 26.67 -19.89 -10.26
N TYR A 70 26.55 -18.77 -9.53
CA TYR A 70 25.33 -17.97 -9.50
C TYR A 70 25.09 -17.28 -10.85
N ASP A 71 26.08 -16.55 -11.38
CA ASP A 71 25.94 -15.84 -12.65
C ASP A 71 25.57 -16.76 -13.81
N ASN A 72 26.15 -17.96 -13.86
CA ASN A 72 25.91 -18.92 -14.93
C ASN A 72 24.49 -19.51 -14.92
N ARG A 73 23.70 -19.30 -13.85
CA ARG A 73 22.28 -19.70 -13.78
C ARG A 73 21.35 -18.68 -14.45
N PHE A 74 21.83 -17.49 -14.76
CA PHE A 74 20.99 -16.38 -15.21
C PHE A 74 21.47 -15.78 -16.53
N ALA A 75 20.53 -15.32 -17.35
CA ALA A 75 20.78 -14.57 -18.57
C ALA A 75 19.84 -13.35 -18.62
N PRO A 76 20.36 -12.10 -18.74
CA PRO A 76 21.79 -11.76 -18.67
C PRO A 76 22.39 -12.11 -17.30
N LYS A 77 23.73 -12.25 -17.26
CA LYS A 77 24.44 -12.50 -16.01
C LYS A 77 24.19 -11.33 -15.05
N PRO A 78 23.71 -11.54 -13.83
CA PRO A 78 23.46 -10.50 -12.87
C PRO A 78 24.69 -9.59 -12.72
N SER A 79 25.89 -10.15 -12.56
CA SER A 79 27.13 -9.35 -12.44
C SER A 79 27.42 -8.42 -13.61
N SER A 80 26.87 -8.71 -14.80
CA SER A 80 27.08 -7.91 -16.01
C SER A 80 26.15 -6.71 -16.11
N ILE A 81 25.17 -6.55 -15.21
CA ILE A 81 24.26 -5.41 -15.23
C ILE A 81 25.04 -4.13 -14.89
N ARG A 82 25.01 -3.18 -15.82
CA ARG A 82 25.68 -1.88 -15.69
C ARG A 82 24.72 -0.80 -15.20
N GLU A 83 23.56 -0.76 -15.83
CA GLU A 83 22.56 0.27 -15.63
C GLU A 83 21.16 -0.34 -15.69
N VAL A 84 20.26 0.22 -14.89
CA VAL A 84 18.83 -0.10 -14.90
C VAL A 84 18.08 1.21 -15.04
N THR A 85 17.22 1.29 -16.06
CA THR A 85 16.33 2.44 -16.28
C THR A 85 14.89 1.96 -16.24
N MET A 86 14.05 2.61 -15.45
CA MET A 86 12.61 2.44 -15.47
C MET A 86 11.99 3.67 -16.10
N VAL A 87 11.11 3.48 -17.07
CA VAL A 87 10.43 4.56 -17.76
C VAL A 87 8.93 4.40 -17.54
N VAL A 88 8.30 5.47 -17.07
CA VAL A 88 6.85 5.54 -16.90
C VAL A 88 6.26 6.21 -18.12
N LEU A 89 5.30 5.54 -18.76
CA LEU A 89 4.61 6.00 -19.95
C LEU A 89 3.09 6.05 -19.68
N PRO A 90 2.33 6.88 -20.40
CA PRO A 90 0.87 6.84 -20.32
C PRO A 90 0.35 5.45 -20.66
N SER A 91 -0.63 4.95 -19.91
CA SER A 91 -1.26 3.68 -20.24
C SER A 91 -2.10 3.84 -21.50
N ASP A 92 -2.15 2.76 -22.27
CA ASP A 92 -2.96 2.70 -23.49
C ASP A 92 -4.17 1.78 -23.34
N ASP A 93 -4.43 1.26 -22.14
CA ASP A 93 -5.65 0.50 -21.88
C ASP A 93 -6.87 1.41 -22.05
N PRO A 94 -7.78 1.15 -23.02
CA PRO A 94 -8.98 1.95 -23.21
C PRO A 94 -9.88 1.99 -21.97
N LYS A 95 -9.75 1.00 -21.07
CA LYS A 95 -10.46 0.90 -19.79
C LYS A 95 -9.74 1.62 -18.64
N ASN A 96 -8.46 1.97 -18.82
CA ASN A 96 -7.63 2.63 -17.81
C ASN A 96 -6.82 3.78 -18.44
N ARG A 97 -7.51 4.72 -19.10
CA ARG A 97 -6.91 5.87 -19.80
C ARG A 97 -6.17 6.84 -18.89
N GLU A 98 -6.49 6.82 -17.60
CA GLU A 98 -5.80 7.59 -16.56
C GLU A 98 -4.67 6.79 -15.91
N GLY A 99 -4.36 5.58 -16.37
CA GLY A 99 -3.28 4.76 -15.84
C GLY A 99 -1.90 5.09 -16.42
N PHE A 100 -0.89 4.37 -15.94
CA PHE A 100 0.46 4.40 -16.49
C PHE A 100 1.00 2.99 -16.74
N ASP A 101 1.87 2.87 -17.73
CA ASP A 101 2.61 1.65 -18.05
C ASP A 101 4.08 1.82 -17.66
N LEU A 102 4.70 0.72 -17.19
CA LEU A 102 6.10 0.69 -16.80
C LEU A 102 6.92 -0.10 -17.82
N VAL A 103 8.02 0.49 -18.28
CA VAL A 103 9.04 -0.19 -19.07
C VAL A 103 10.33 -0.24 -18.28
N VAL A 104 10.85 -1.45 -18.05
CA VAL A 104 12.15 -1.68 -17.42
C VAL A 104 13.19 -1.94 -18.49
N ILE A 105 14.31 -1.27 -18.39
CA ILE A 105 15.41 -1.30 -19.35
C ILE A 105 16.66 -1.70 -18.60
N VAL A 106 17.25 -2.82 -19.00
CA VAL A 106 18.47 -3.35 -18.41
C VAL A 106 19.57 -3.26 -19.44
N THR A 107 20.65 -2.58 -19.08
CA THR A 107 21.86 -2.47 -19.92
C THR A 107 23.00 -3.21 -19.25
N THR A 108 23.68 -4.07 -20.01
CA THR A 108 24.75 -4.94 -19.54
C THR A 108 26.10 -4.60 -20.15
N ALA A 109 27.18 -4.93 -19.44
CA ALA A 109 28.55 -4.81 -19.93
C ALA A 109 28.91 -5.92 -20.93
N THR A 110 28.25 -7.07 -20.86
CA THR A 110 28.46 -8.19 -21.78
C THR A 110 27.25 -8.42 -22.69
N PRO A 111 27.43 -8.97 -23.90
CA PRO A 111 26.32 -9.26 -24.79
C PRO A 111 25.27 -10.19 -24.16
N ILE A 112 24.00 -9.80 -24.29
CA ILE A 112 22.83 -10.59 -23.89
C ILE A 112 22.49 -11.55 -25.04
N ASN A 113 22.35 -12.83 -24.72
CA ASN A 113 21.76 -13.80 -25.64
C ASN A 113 20.22 -13.78 -25.42
N PRO A 114 19.41 -13.30 -26.39
CA PRO A 114 17.97 -13.16 -26.20
C PRO A 114 17.27 -14.49 -25.90
N MET A 115 17.65 -15.57 -26.58
CA MET A 115 17.05 -16.89 -26.37
C MET A 115 17.36 -17.46 -25.00
N ALA A 116 18.61 -17.29 -24.53
CA ALA A 116 18.99 -17.70 -23.18
C ALA A 116 18.27 -16.87 -22.12
N ALA A 117 18.16 -15.55 -22.33
CA ALA A 117 17.46 -14.65 -21.43
C ALA A 117 15.98 -15.02 -21.29
N MET A 118 15.29 -15.34 -22.39
CA MET A 118 13.89 -15.77 -22.31
C MET A 118 13.73 -17.11 -21.58
N ARG A 119 14.62 -18.08 -21.81
CA ARG A 119 14.56 -19.36 -21.06
C ARG A 119 14.68 -19.18 -19.55
N THR A 120 15.47 -18.20 -19.10
CA THR A 120 15.64 -17.91 -17.66
C THR A 120 14.51 -17.06 -17.11
N LEU A 121 14.09 -16.01 -17.83
CA LEU A 121 13.20 -14.97 -17.29
C LEU A 121 11.72 -15.22 -17.56
N ALA A 122 11.39 -15.72 -18.75
CA ALA A 122 10.01 -15.90 -19.22
C ALA A 122 9.95 -17.09 -20.20
N ALA A 123 9.92 -18.31 -19.65
CA ALA A 123 9.98 -19.54 -20.43
C ALA A 123 8.78 -19.69 -21.40
N ASP A 124 7.66 -19.00 -21.13
CA ASP A 124 6.48 -18.95 -21.98
C ASP A 124 6.62 -17.97 -23.17
N ALA A 125 7.66 -17.13 -23.17
CA ALA A 125 7.80 -16.06 -24.14
C ALA A 125 8.05 -16.60 -25.56
N LYS A 126 7.19 -16.20 -26.50
CA LYS A 126 7.25 -16.62 -27.90
C LYS A 126 7.93 -15.55 -28.76
N PRO A 127 8.85 -15.91 -29.66
CA PRO A 127 9.50 -14.95 -30.54
C PRO A 127 8.48 -14.32 -31.50
N ILE A 128 8.63 -13.02 -31.74
CA ILE A 128 7.86 -12.27 -32.73
C ILE A 128 8.77 -11.98 -33.92
N ARG A 129 8.28 -12.26 -35.13
CA ARG A 129 9.04 -12.01 -36.36
C ARG A 129 9.18 -10.50 -36.59
N GLY A 130 10.39 -10.04 -36.88
CA GLY A 130 10.72 -8.65 -37.18
C GLY A 130 12.22 -8.43 -37.31
N ASP A 131 12.62 -7.18 -37.51
CA ASP A 131 14.03 -6.79 -37.74
C ASP A 131 14.89 -6.80 -36.47
N MET A 132 14.27 -7.02 -35.31
CA MET A 132 14.90 -7.04 -33.99
C MET A 132 14.37 -8.22 -33.20
N PRO A 133 15.18 -8.87 -32.33
CA PRO A 133 14.68 -9.91 -31.45
C PRO A 133 13.62 -9.33 -30.49
N LEU A 134 12.39 -9.82 -30.64
CA LEU A 134 11.23 -9.49 -29.83
C LEU A 134 10.58 -10.78 -29.34
N PHE A 135 10.09 -10.78 -28.11
CA PHE A 135 9.37 -11.91 -27.52
C PHE A 135 8.15 -11.43 -26.76
N SER A 136 7.00 -12.09 -26.92
CA SER A 136 5.81 -11.81 -26.13
C SER A 136 5.55 -12.95 -25.15
N SER A 137 5.35 -12.61 -23.89
CA SER A 137 4.93 -13.53 -22.84
C SER A 137 3.48 -13.23 -22.47
N GLN A 138 2.67 -14.28 -22.39
CA GLN A 138 1.29 -14.17 -21.92
C GLN A 138 1.24 -14.18 -20.39
N GLU A 139 2.11 -14.96 -19.74
CA GLU A 139 2.17 -15.04 -18.28
C GLU A 139 2.57 -13.70 -17.64
N TRP A 140 3.48 -12.98 -18.30
CA TRP A 140 3.98 -11.68 -17.88
C TRP A 140 3.21 -10.50 -18.47
N GLU A 141 2.26 -10.76 -19.39
CA GLU A 141 1.53 -9.72 -20.14
C GLU A 141 2.46 -8.65 -20.73
N SER A 142 3.66 -9.08 -21.17
CA SER A 142 4.77 -8.18 -21.49
C SER A 142 5.45 -8.55 -22.80
N LEU A 143 6.04 -7.54 -23.42
CA LEU A 143 6.95 -7.63 -24.55
C LEU A 143 8.39 -7.47 -24.06
N PHE A 144 9.26 -8.35 -24.51
CA PHE A 144 10.70 -8.29 -24.31
C PHE A 144 11.36 -7.90 -25.62
N ALA A 145 12.19 -6.85 -25.60
CA ALA A 145 12.87 -6.35 -26.78
C ALA A 145 14.37 -6.23 -26.58
N PHE A 146 15.13 -6.61 -27.62
CA PHE A 146 16.60 -6.58 -27.61
C PHE A 146 17.10 -5.69 -28.75
N PRO A 147 17.03 -4.34 -28.61
CA PRO A 147 17.38 -3.40 -29.66
C PRO A 147 18.85 -3.40 -30.06
N ASN A 148 19.72 -3.89 -29.18
CA ASN A 148 21.13 -4.09 -29.46
C ASN A 148 21.62 -5.29 -28.64
N ARG A 149 22.91 -5.61 -28.74
CA ARG A 149 23.49 -6.77 -28.05
C ARG A 149 23.58 -6.63 -26.53
N THR A 150 23.40 -5.45 -25.95
CA THR A 150 23.67 -5.16 -24.52
C THR A 150 22.47 -4.61 -23.77
N THR A 151 21.32 -4.43 -24.43
CA THR A 151 20.15 -3.79 -23.85
C THR A 151 18.93 -4.66 -24.02
N MET A 152 18.17 -4.81 -22.95
CA MET A 152 16.88 -5.49 -22.92
C MET A 152 15.82 -4.55 -22.35
N LEU A 153 14.68 -4.43 -23.04
CA LEU A 153 13.49 -3.71 -22.55
C LEU A 153 12.40 -4.73 -22.24
N VAL A 154 11.66 -4.50 -21.16
CA VAL A 154 10.55 -5.34 -20.71
C VAL A 154 9.39 -4.46 -20.24
N GLY A 155 8.18 -4.74 -20.71
CA GLY A 155 6.96 -4.07 -20.27
C GLY A 155 5.80 -4.30 -21.22
N PRO A 156 4.65 -3.62 -21.04
CA PRO A 156 3.50 -3.73 -21.94
C PRO A 156 3.89 -3.45 -23.40
N GLY A 157 3.30 -4.20 -24.34
CA GLY A 157 3.76 -4.25 -25.72
C GLY A 157 3.78 -2.90 -26.44
N ARG A 158 2.81 -2.02 -26.21
CA ARG A 158 2.82 -0.67 -26.79
C ARG A 158 3.82 0.25 -26.09
N ALA A 159 3.89 0.21 -24.76
CA ALA A 159 4.85 0.99 -23.98
C ALA A 159 6.30 0.70 -24.41
N VAL A 160 6.65 -0.58 -24.60
CA VAL A 160 7.97 -0.97 -25.12
C VAL A 160 8.20 -0.43 -26.52
N ARG A 161 7.21 -0.48 -27.42
CA ARG A 161 7.33 0.09 -28.78
C ARG A 161 7.48 1.61 -28.77
N LEU A 162 6.79 2.31 -27.87
CA LEU A 162 6.93 3.75 -27.68
C LEU A 162 8.35 4.10 -27.20
N ALA A 163 8.88 3.36 -26.23
CA ALA A 163 10.26 3.53 -25.78
C ALA A 163 11.27 3.27 -26.91
N LEU A 164 11.04 2.25 -27.74
CA LEU A 164 11.88 1.91 -28.90
C LEU A 164 11.84 2.96 -30.02
N ALA A 165 10.82 3.83 -30.06
CA ALA A 165 10.77 4.93 -31.03
C ALA A 165 11.83 6.00 -30.78
N LYS A 166 12.49 6.01 -29.60
CA LYS A 166 13.62 6.89 -29.25
C LYS A 166 13.38 8.38 -29.56
N GLN A 167 12.17 8.86 -29.31
CA GLN A 167 11.87 10.28 -29.43
C GLN A 167 12.52 11.03 -28.27
N ALA A 168 13.50 11.89 -28.54
CA ALA A 168 14.23 12.59 -27.47
C ALA A 168 13.29 13.30 -26.47
N PRO A 169 13.59 13.25 -25.17
CA PRO A 169 12.77 13.92 -24.17
C PRO A 169 12.83 15.43 -24.38
N MET A 170 11.68 16.11 -24.27
CA MET A 170 11.58 17.57 -24.36
C MET A 170 11.29 18.18 -22.99
N GLY A 171 11.70 19.44 -22.83
CA GLY A 171 11.42 20.24 -21.65
C GLY A 171 12.13 19.72 -20.39
N GLU A 172 11.43 19.78 -19.27
CA GLU A 172 11.95 19.56 -17.92
C GLU A 172 12.61 18.18 -17.69
N LEU A 173 12.15 17.12 -18.38
CA LEU A 173 12.77 15.80 -18.30
C LEU A 173 14.15 15.74 -18.97
N ALA A 174 14.44 16.60 -19.95
CA ALA A 174 15.73 16.62 -20.64
C ALA A 174 16.88 16.99 -19.68
N ASP A 175 16.65 17.98 -18.80
CA ASP A 175 17.61 18.38 -17.76
C ASP A 175 17.91 17.20 -16.81
N ALA A 176 16.86 16.49 -16.39
CA ALA A 176 16.99 15.34 -15.51
C ALA A 176 17.72 14.17 -16.20
N VAL A 177 17.46 13.92 -17.48
CA VAL A 177 18.19 12.90 -18.27
C VAL A 177 19.68 13.26 -18.38
N LYS A 178 20.01 14.54 -18.59
CA LYS A 178 21.39 15.01 -18.58
C LYS A 178 22.05 14.84 -17.21
N ALA A 179 21.33 15.09 -16.12
CA ALA A 179 21.83 14.81 -14.77
C ALA A 179 22.12 13.31 -14.60
N ALA A 180 21.20 12.44 -15.04
CA ALA A 180 21.32 10.99 -14.95
C ALA A 180 22.59 10.42 -15.60
N GLU A 181 23.19 11.11 -16.56
CA GLU A 181 24.47 10.69 -17.17
C GLU A 181 25.63 10.69 -16.17
N SER A 182 25.59 11.49 -15.10
CA SER A 182 26.69 11.67 -14.14
C SER A 182 26.35 11.28 -12.70
N GLN A 183 25.07 11.23 -12.34
CA GLN A 183 24.62 10.85 -11.00
C GLN A 183 24.49 9.33 -10.88
N MET A 184 24.85 8.75 -9.72
CA MET A 184 24.67 7.31 -9.48
C MET A 184 23.20 6.90 -9.63
N MET A 185 22.29 7.78 -9.23
CA MET A 185 20.87 7.60 -9.44
C MET A 185 20.20 8.94 -9.74
N THR A 186 19.24 8.91 -10.66
CA THR A 186 18.35 10.03 -10.93
C THR A 186 16.94 9.50 -11.11
N MET A 187 16.00 10.08 -10.40
CA MET A 187 14.57 9.87 -10.62
C MET A 187 13.95 11.21 -10.97
N SER A 188 13.08 11.23 -11.97
CA SER A 188 12.34 12.43 -12.33
C SER A 188 10.94 12.07 -12.75
N ILE A 189 9.94 12.76 -12.19
CA ILE A 189 8.53 12.56 -12.48
C ILE A 189 7.88 13.91 -12.80
N ARG A 190 7.00 13.92 -13.80
CA ARG A 190 6.17 15.06 -14.15
C ARG A 190 4.99 15.18 -13.19
N GLY A 191 4.48 16.40 -13.02
CA GLY A 191 3.31 16.70 -12.21
C GLY A 191 2.07 15.89 -12.60
N SER A 192 1.87 15.67 -13.90
CA SER A 192 0.76 14.86 -14.41
C SER A 192 0.79 13.41 -13.94
N LEU A 193 1.98 12.84 -13.67
CA LEU A 193 2.08 11.51 -13.06
C LEU A 193 1.65 11.53 -11.60
N ILE A 194 1.92 12.61 -10.87
CA ILE A 194 1.54 12.74 -9.46
C ILE A 194 0.04 12.90 -9.34
N GLU A 195 -0.58 13.68 -10.23
CA GLU A 195 -2.04 13.75 -10.36
C GLU A 195 -2.63 12.39 -10.70
N THR A 196 -2.04 11.68 -11.66
CA THR A 196 -2.46 10.32 -12.06
C THR A 196 -2.34 9.31 -10.93
N VAL A 197 -1.22 9.29 -10.22
CA VAL A 197 -1.02 8.41 -9.06
C VAL A 197 -1.96 8.81 -7.92
N ALA A 198 -2.15 10.10 -7.68
CA ALA A 198 -3.10 10.59 -6.69
C ALA A 198 -4.55 10.22 -7.07
N ALA A 199 -4.92 10.33 -8.34
CA ALA A 199 -6.25 10.01 -8.88
C ALA A 199 -6.52 8.51 -8.94
N ALA A 200 -5.54 7.68 -9.31
CA ALA A 200 -5.63 6.22 -9.29
C ALA A 200 -5.63 5.65 -7.86
N MET A 201 -5.09 6.41 -6.89
CA MET A 201 -5.24 6.13 -5.46
C MET A 201 -6.55 6.67 -4.88
N MET A 202 -7.30 7.48 -5.63
CA MET A 202 -8.70 7.82 -5.39
C MET A 202 -9.58 6.79 -6.12
N PRO A 203 -10.77 6.45 -5.59
CA PRO A 203 -11.63 5.46 -6.23
C PRO A 203 -12.21 6.04 -7.53
N PRO A 204 -12.46 5.23 -8.57
CA PRO A 204 -13.22 5.70 -9.73
C PRO A 204 -14.59 6.20 -9.25
N VAL A 205 -14.88 7.48 -9.52
CA VAL A 205 -16.21 8.03 -9.34
C VAL A 205 -17.09 7.46 -10.45
N GLY A 206 -18.00 6.57 -10.07
CA GLY A 206 -19.06 6.06 -10.94
C GLY A 206 -18.87 4.60 -11.37
N MET A 207 -19.49 3.69 -10.63
CA MET A 207 -20.18 2.59 -11.30
C MET A 207 -21.47 3.15 -11.93
N PRO A 208 -21.91 2.64 -13.10
CA PRO A 208 -23.11 3.14 -13.75
C PRO A 208 -24.31 2.92 -12.82
N ALA A 209 -24.98 4.00 -12.45
CA ALA A 209 -26.27 3.93 -11.79
C ALA A 209 -27.21 3.10 -12.67
N ARG A 210 -27.67 1.94 -12.16
CA ARG A 210 -28.94 1.39 -12.65
C ARG A 210 -29.98 2.47 -12.35
N GLN A 211 -30.57 3.04 -13.39
CA GLN A 211 -31.59 4.08 -13.27
C GLN A 211 -32.69 3.61 -12.32
N ILE A 212 -32.76 4.23 -11.14
CA ILE A 212 -33.96 4.22 -10.30
C ILE A 212 -34.79 5.41 -10.82
N PRO A 213 -35.98 5.18 -11.40
CA PRO A 213 -36.85 6.28 -11.79
C PRO A 213 -37.44 6.94 -10.54
N GLY A 214 -37.21 8.24 -10.34
CA GLY A 214 -38.03 9.04 -9.43
C GLY A 214 -37.32 10.13 -8.64
N ASP A 215 -36.12 9.87 -8.12
CA ASP A 215 -35.46 10.80 -7.19
C ASP A 215 -34.08 11.23 -7.68
N ALA A 216 -33.80 12.54 -7.57
CA ALA A 216 -32.51 13.11 -7.91
C ALA A 216 -31.42 12.48 -7.03
N PRO A 217 -30.29 12.02 -7.60
CA PRO A 217 -29.24 11.37 -6.83
C PRO A 217 -28.70 12.35 -5.76
N PRO A 218 -28.44 11.88 -4.52
CA PRO A 218 -27.72 12.69 -3.55
C PRO A 218 -26.35 13.06 -4.16
N LYS A 219 -25.98 14.34 -4.07
CA LYS A 219 -24.68 14.84 -4.55
C LYS A 219 -23.58 13.96 -3.97
N ALA A 220 -22.78 13.34 -4.83
CA ALA A 220 -21.58 12.64 -4.42
C ALA A 220 -20.73 13.59 -3.53
N PRO A 221 -20.16 13.13 -2.41
CA PRO A 221 -19.18 13.92 -1.68
C PRO A 221 -18.07 14.32 -2.65
N GLU A 222 -17.80 15.62 -2.76
CA GLU A 222 -16.80 16.13 -3.69
C GLU A 222 -15.47 15.43 -3.41
N PRO A 223 -14.75 14.95 -4.45
CA PRO A 223 -13.43 14.38 -4.27
C PRO A 223 -12.58 15.40 -3.51
N MET A 224 -11.86 14.95 -2.48
CA MET A 224 -10.95 15.82 -1.74
C MET A 224 -10.01 16.48 -2.74
N ALA A 225 -10.26 17.75 -3.05
CA ALA A 225 -9.52 18.46 -4.06
C ALA A 225 -8.06 18.49 -3.63
N LEU A 226 -7.16 18.07 -4.53
CA LEU A 226 -5.73 18.24 -4.28
C LEU A 226 -5.46 19.72 -3.96
N PRO A 227 -4.65 20.03 -2.93
CA PRO A 227 -4.28 21.41 -2.65
C PRO A 227 -3.74 22.09 -3.91
N GLU A 228 -4.01 23.39 -4.09
CA GLU A 228 -3.61 24.11 -5.32
C GLU A 228 -2.11 24.03 -5.60
N TRP A 229 -1.27 24.03 -4.56
CA TRP A 229 0.18 23.85 -4.70
C TRP A 229 0.59 22.47 -5.24
N VAL A 230 -0.24 21.44 -5.04
CA VAL A 230 -0.02 20.10 -5.61
C VAL A 230 -0.39 20.09 -7.10
N LYS A 231 -1.46 20.77 -7.48
CA LYS A 231 -1.89 20.91 -8.89
C LYS A 231 -0.91 21.76 -9.71
N SER A 232 -0.24 22.71 -9.08
CA SER A 232 0.77 23.53 -9.76
C SER A 232 2.14 22.86 -9.88
N LEU A 233 2.31 21.66 -9.32
CA LEU A 233 3.57 20.92 -9.42
C LEU A 233 3.85 20.52 -10.86
N ARG A 234 5.04 20.85 -11.37
CA ARG A 234 5.48 20.54 -12.73
C ARG A 234 6.40 19.35 -12.79
N GLN A 235 7.33 19.26 -11.84
CA GLN A 235 8.32 18.21 -11.80
C GLN A 235 8.86 17.97 -10.39
N ILE A 236 9.13 16.72 -10.06
CA ILE A 236 10.02 16.34 -8.95
C ILE A 236 11.21 15.60 -9.55
N THR A 237 12.42 16.00 -9.18
CA THR A 237 13.67 15.33 -9.52
C THR A 237 14.46 15.02 -8.26
N LEU A 238 14.84 13.76 -8.08
CA LEU A 238 15.71 13.28 -7.02
C LEU A 238 17.01 12.78 -7.66
N THR A 239 18.14 13.32 -7.25
CA THR A 239 19.46 12.81 -7.62
C THR A 239 20.21 12.34 -6.40
N LEU A 240 20.92 11.23 -6.55
CA LEU A 240 21.80 10.71 -5.54
C LEU A 240 23.18 10.46 -6.14
N ASN A 241 24.21 10.85 -5.40
CA ASN A 241 25.59 10.57 -5.72
C ASN A 241 26.39 10.24 -4.45
N GLU A 242 27.48 9.51 -4.61
CA GLU A 242 28.37 9.20 -3.50
C GLU A 242 29.83 9.27 -3.97
N THR A 243 30.62 10.12 -3.32
CA THR A 243 32.07 10.17 -3.52
C THR A 243 32.78 9.87 -2.20
N LYS A 244 32.93 10.87 -1.33
CA LYS A 244 33.35 10.72 0.08
C LYS A 244 32.17 10.88 1.06
N GLN A 245 31.13 11.57 0.61
CA GLN A 245 29.87 11.79 1.30
C GLN A 245 28.74 11.44 0.35
N ILE A 246 27.56 11.15 0.91
CA ILE A 246 26.36 10.89 0.11
C ILE A 246 25.62 12.20 -0.05
N ASP A 247 25.52 12.63 -1.29
CA ASP A 247 24.78 13.82 -1.69
C ASP A 247 23.43 13.40 -2.23
N VAL A 248 22.37 13.77 -1.51
CA VAL A 248 20.99 13.59 -1.96
C VAL A 248 20.43 14.97 -2.25
N LYS A 249 19.97 15.18 -3.48
CA LYS A 249 19.36 16.43 -3.91
C LYS A 249 17.96 16.17 -4.45
N LEU A 250 16.97 16.77 -3.81
CA LEU A 250 15.59 16.85 -4.26
C LEU A 250 15.34 18.23 -4.85
N THR A 251 14.72 18.27 -6.01
CA THR A 251 14.36 19.49 -6.73
C THR A 251 12.91 19.38 -7.16
N THR A 252 12.08 20.29 -6.69
CA THR A 252 10.66 20.37 -7.04
C THR A 252 10.41 21.67 -7.78
N ARG A 253 9.79 21.58 -8.96
CA ARG A 253 9.42 22.73 -9.78
C ARG A 253 7.91 22.90 -9.78
N PHE A 254 7.46 24.15 -9.66
CA PHE A 254 6.07 24.57 -9.66
C PHE A 254 5.78 25.48 -10.85
N ALA A 255 4.50 25.72 -11.11
CA ALA A 255 4.04 26.62 -12.17
C ALA A 255 4.43 28.08 -11.90
N ASP A 256 4.51 28.47 -10.63
CA ASP A 256 4.74 29.84 -10.17
C ASP A 256 5.42 29.86 -8.79
N ALA A 257 5.92 31.03 -8.40
CA ALA A 257 6.65 31.22 -7.14
C ALA A 257 5.73 31.16 -5.90
N GLU A 258 4.47 31.57 -6.03
CA GLU A 258 3.50 31.58 -4.93
C GLU A 258 3.17 30.14 -4.46
N SER A 259 2.98 29.25 -5.42
CA SER A 259 2.83 27.82 -5.20
C SER A 259 4.03 27.20 -4.51
N ALA A 260 5.24 27.55 -4.95
CA ALA A 260 6.48 27.06 -4.34
C ALA A 260 6.59 27.53 -2.88
N GLN A 261 6.22 28.76 -2.57
CA GLN A 261 6.24 29.29 -1.22
C GLN A 261 5.19 28.65 -0.29
N THR A 262 4.01 28.35 -0.83
CA THR A 262 2.97 27.59 -0.11
C THR A 262 3.43 26.16 0.18
N ALA A 263 4.02 25.49 -0.81
CA ALA A 263 4.55 24.14 -0.66
C ALA A 263 5.72 24.08 0.34
N GLU A 264 6.59 25.09 0.36
CA GLU A 264 7.70 25.19 1.32
C GLU A 264 7.21 25.09 2.77
N THR A 265 6.14 25.84 3.10
CA THR A 265 5.56 25.83 4.46
C THR A 265 5.08 24.44 4.85
N ALA A 266 4.41 23.73 3.93
CA ALA A 266 3.96 22.37 4.14
C ALA A 266 5.13 21.37 4.28
N ILE A 267 6.18 21.52 3.47
CA ILE A 267 7.39 20.69 3.52
C ILE A 267 8.14 20.89 4.84
N ARG A 268 8.27 22.13 5.32
CA ARG A 268 8.90 22.43 6.63
C ARG A 268 8.10 21.86 7.80
N MET A 269 6.77 21.85 7.70
CA MET A 269 5.93 21.20 8.71
C MET A 269 6.14 19.68 8.71
N ALA A 270 6.17 19.06 7.52
CA ALA A 270 6.45 17.63 7.38
C ALA A 270 7.86 17.26 7.88
N GLN A 271 8.86 18.11 7.63
CA GLN A 271 10.23 17.98 8.14
C GLN A 271 10.26 17.93 9.67
N LYS A 272 9.56 18.85 10.33
CA LYS A 272 9.45 18.89 11.81
C LYS A 272 8.78 17.64 12.36
N MET A 273 7.71 17.17 11.72
CA MET A 273 7.00 15.95 12.14
C MET A 273 7.86 14.70 11.95
N ALA A 274 8.60 14.59 10.84
CA ALA A 274 9.50 13.46 10.58
C ALA A 274 10.65 13.41 11.60
N ALA A 275 11.23 14.56 11.94
CA ALA A 275 12.24 14.66 13.00
C ALA A 275 11.69 14.23 14.37
N ALA A 276 10.45 14.62 14.70
CA ALA A 276 9.80 14.23 15.95
C ALA A 276 9.58 12.71 16.03
N GLN A 277 9.10 12.08 14.96
CA GLN A 277 8.88 10.63 14.90
C GLN A 277 10.17 9.82 14.98
N MET A 278 11.26 10.28 14.36
CA MET A 278 12.58 9.64 14.52
C MET A 278 13.09 9.73 15.97
N GLY A 279 12.73 10.81 16.69
CA GLY A 279 13.00 10.93 18.12
C GLY A 279 12.26 9.90 18.98
N GLU A 280 11.02 9.55 18.63
CA GLU A 280 10.25 8.48 19.29
C GLU A 280 10.80 7.09 18.99
N ALA A 281 11.06 6.79 17.71
CA ALA A 281 11.68 5.51 17.31
C ALA A 281 13.05 5.28 17.98
N LYS A 282 13.81 6.36 18.18
CA LYS A 282 15.05 6.32 18.98
C LYS A 282 14.79 5.92 20.43
N ARG A 283 13.77 6.50 21.08
CA ARG A 283 13.46 6.19 22.49
C ARG A 283 13.08 4.72 22.65
N GLU A 284 12.24 4.20 21.77
CA GLU A 284 11.86 2.77 21.76
C GLU A 284 13.07 1.86 21.51
N PHE A 285 13.98 2.24 20.60
CA PHE A 285 15.18 1.45 20.33
C PHE A 285 16.17 1.46 21.50
N VAL A 286 16.31 2.59 22.21
CA VAL A 286 17.10 2.68 23.45
C VAL A 286 16.47 1.80 24.54
N GLU A 287 15.15 1.85 24.71
CA GLU A 287 14.42 1.05 25.68
C GLU A 287 14.53 -0.46 25.39
N MET A 288 14.48 -0.85 24.11
CA MET A 288 14.72 -2.21 23.66
C MET A 288 16.15 -2.69 23.99
N LEU A 289 17.16 -1.84 23.82
CA LEU A 289 18.55 -2.16 24.18
C LEU A 289 18.76 -2.24 25.69
N SER A 290 18.08 -1.39 26.47
CA SER A 290 18.09 -1.42 27.93
C SER A 290 17.45 -2.68 28.52
N ASN A 291 16.57 -3.36 27.75
CA ASN A 291 15.89 -4.58 28.15
C ASN A 291 16.58 -5.88 27.68
N LEU A 292 17.77 -5.81 27.08
CA LEU A 292 18.56 -7.00 26.77
C LEU A 292 19.01 -7.72 28.06
N PRO A 293 18.96 -9.07 28.12
CA PRO A 293 19.24 -9.80 29.34
C PRO A 293 20.69 -9.60 29.80
N VAL A 294 20.85 -8.94 30.95
CA VAL A 294 22.13 -8.78 31.65
C VAL A 294 22.33 -9.98 32.56
N LYS A 295 23.28 -10.86 32.23
CA LYS A 295 23.71 -11.92 33.16
C LYS A 295 24.87 -11.38 34.01
N ASP A 296 24.66 -11.27 35.31
CA ASP A 296 25.67 -10.87 36.32
C ASP A 296 26.35 -9.50 36.10
N GLY A 297 25.61 -8.52 35.57
CA GLY A 297 26.08 -7.12 35.47
C GLY A 297 27.21 -6.85 34.47
N ILE A 298 27.69 -7.86 33.73
CA ILE A 298 28.80 -7.74 32.78
C ILE A 298 28.39 -8.28 31.42
N THR A 299 28.35 -7.42 30.41
CA THR A 299 28.10 -7.82 29.02
C THR A 299 29.26 -8.70 28.52
N PRO A 300 29.00 -9.94 28.05
CA PRO A 300 30.06 -10.82 27.54
C PRO A 300 30.85 -10.16 26.41
N LEU A 301 32.19 -10.34 26.37
CA LEU A 301 33.06 -9.76 25.33
C LEU A 301 32.68 -10.21 23.90
N SER A 302 31.97 -11.33 23.76
CA SER A 302 31.41 -11.84 22.50
C SER A 302 30.22 -11.04 21.96
N GLU A 303 29.55 -10.27 22.81
CA GLU A 303 28.44 -9.39 22.46
C GLU A 303 28.92 -7.96 22.16
N LEU A 304 30.21 -7.65 22.40
CA LEU A 304 30.85 -6.37 22.09
C LEU A 304 30.68 -5.95 20.61
N PRO A 305 30.78 -6.84 19.60
CA PRO A 305 30.53 -6.49 18.21
C PRO A 305 29.07 -6.08 17.94
N LYS A 306 28.09 -6.73 18.59
CA LYS A 306 26.67 -6.38 18.47
C LYS A 306 26.35 -5.09 19.24
N ALA A 307 26.86 -4.93 20.45
CA ALA A 307 26.70 -3.71 21.24
C ALA A 307 27.34 -2.49 20.55
N LEU A 308 28.52 -2.66 19.95
CA LEU A 308 29.19 -1.65 19.14
C LEU A 308 28.40 -1.36 17.84
N ALA A 309 27.85 -2.38 17.17
CA ALA A 309 26.97 -2.20 16.01
C ALA A 309 25.67 -1.45 16.36
N SER A 310 25.06 -1.75 17.51
CA SER A 310 23.87 -1.06 18.02
C SER A 310 24.15 0.38 18.46
N ALA A 311 25.30 0.63 19.09
CA ALA A 311 25.76 1.98 19.43
C ALA A 311 26.12 2.82 18.19
N MET A 312 26.73 2.20 17.16
CA MET A 312 26.96 2.83 15.86
C MET A 312 25.65 3.11 15.10
N ALA A 313 24.66 2.22 15.19
CA ALA A 313 23.32 2.45 14.64
C ALA A 313 22.61 3.63 15.33
N LEU A 314 22.68 3.70 16.67
CA LEU A 314 22.19 4.84 17.46
C LEU A 314 22.91 6.16 17.13
N GLY A 315 24.24 6.12 16.97
CA GLY A 315 25.02 7.28 16.52
C GLY A 315 24.62 7.76 15.13
N SER A 316 24.37 6.83 14.21
CA SER A 316 23.91 7.13 12.86
C SER A 316 22.48 7.68 12.83
N ILE A 317 21.60 7.18 13.71
CA ILE A 317 20.23 7.70 13.90
C ILE A 317 20.26 9.12 14.49
N ASN A 318 21.16 9.41 15.44
CA ASN A 318 21.33 10.77 15.98
C ASN A 318 21.76 11.75 14.90
N GLU A 319 22.75 11.37 14.08
CA GLU A 319 23.24 12.22 13.00
C GLU A 319 22.20 12.40 11.88
N LEU A 320 21.48 11.34 11.51
CA LEU A 320 20.37 11.41 10.54
C LEU A 320 19.19 12.23 11.08
N SER A 321 18.82 12.06 12.35
CA SER A 321 17.74 12.83 12.98
C SER A 321 18.06 14.33 13.04
N GLN A 322 19.30 14.68 13.36
CA GLN A 322 19.74 16.08 13.38
C GLN A 322 19.77 16.67 11.96
N LYS A 323 20.33 15.94 11.00
CA LYS A 323 20.41 16.42 9.60
C LYS A 323 19.05 16.45 8.89
N VAL A 324 18.10 15.60 9.26
CA VAL A 324 16.71 15.67 8.78
C VAL A 324 15.98 16.87 9.41
N ALA A 325 16.21 17.16 10.69
CA ALA A 325 15.61 18.32 11.35
C ALA A 325 16.09 19.66 10.76
N GLU A 326 17.33 19.71 10.25
CA GLU A 326 18.00 20.93 9.78
C GLU A 326 18.26 20.95 8.27
N PHE A 327 17.66 20.06 7.48
CA PHE A 327 17.96 20.00 6.04
C PHE A 327 17.65 21.36 5.36
N PRO A 328 18.61 21.92 4.61
CA PRO A 328 18.43 23.22 3.98
C PRO A 328 17.42 23.10 2.85
N ILE A 329 16.35 23.90 2.95
CA ILE A 329 15.38 24.15 1.89
C ILE A 329 15.67 25.55 1.36
N ASP A 330 16.05 25.61 0.09
CA ASP A 330 16.20 26.85 -0.65
C ASP A 330 15.04 26.98 -1.64
N VAL A 331 14.41 28.15 -1.66
CA VAL A 331 13.31 28.45 -2.58
C VAL A 331 13.76 29.59 -3.47
N THR A 332 13.89 29.29 -4.76
CA THR A 332 14.29 30.27 -5.78
C THR A 332 13.20 30.34 -6.84
N GLY A 333 12.39 31.40 -6.79
CA GLY A 333 11.27 31.55 -7.72
C GLY A 333 10.27 30.40 -7.60
N SER A 334 10.02 29.68 -8.69
CA SER A 334 9.11 28.52 -8.73
C SER A 334 9.79 27.18 -8.41
N GLU A 335 11.03 27.18 -7.92
CA GLU A 335 11.80 25.97 -7.63
C GLU A 335 12.13 25.86 -6.14
N ILE A 336 11.85 24.68 -5.55
CA ILE A 336 12.30 24.29 -4.22
C ILE A 336 13.44 23.30 -4.37
N ARG A 337 14.57 23.60 -3.73
CA ARG A 337 15.74 22.73 -3.67
C ARG A 337 15.98 22.30 -2.24
N ALA A 338 16.06 21.00 -2.04
CA ALA A 338 16.46 20.40 -0.78
C ALA A 338 17.70 19.54 -1.05
N ALA A 339 18.81 19.87 -0.40
CA ALA A 339 20.04 19.11 -0.52
C ALA A 339 20.50 18.67 0.87
N ILE A 340 20.84 17.40 1.01
CA ILE A 340 21.39 16.85 2.24
C ILE A 340 22.67 16.10 1.92
N THR A 341 23.75 16.49 2.59
CA THR A 341 25.04 15.82 2.51
C THR A 341 25.25 15.02 3.79
N LEU A 342 25.32 13.71 3.62
CA LEU A 342 25.42 12.73 4.68
C LEU A 342 26.85 12.15 4.70
N PRO A 343 27.40 11.78 5.87
CA PRO A 343 28.72 11.16 5.92
C PRO A 343 28.74 9.89 5.09
N GLY A 344 29.78 9.69 4.29
CA GLY A 344 30.02 8.41 3.62
C GLY A 344 30.57 7.37 4.61
N GLY A 345 30.32 6.08 4.36
CA GLY A 345 30.81 4.96 5.18
C GLY A 345 29.75 3.88 5.45
N LYS A 346 29.98 3.03 6.46
CA LYS A 346 29.11 1.87 6.79
C LYS A 346 27.63 2.21 7.04
N SER A 347 27.32 3.46 7.39
CA SER A 347 25.95 3.97 7.58
C SER A 347 25.27 4.40 6.27
N GLY A 348 26.04 4.56 5.19
CA GLY A 348 25.56 5.02 3.90
C GLY A 348 24.69 4.02 3.15
N THR A 349 24.79 2.72 3.47
CA THR A 349 23.84 1.69 2.99
C THR A 349 22.40 2.04 3.37
N VAL A 350 22.18 2.51 4.60
CA VAL A 350 20.85 2.91 5.11
C VAL A 350 20.34 4.11 4.32
N VAL A 351 21.21 5.08 4.03
CA VAL A 351 20.88 6.27 3.24
C VAL A 351 20.52 5.91 1.81
N MET A 352 21.26 5.01 1.16
CA MET A 352 20.95 4.51 -0.18
C MET A 352 19.59 3.83 -0.22
N THR A 353 19.27 2.98 0.78
CA THR A 353 17.93 2.39 0.92
C THR A 353 16.86 3.44 1.23
N THR A 354 17.16 4.49 2.00
CA THR A 354 16.21 5.57 2.31
C THR A 354 16.00 6.50 1.13
N ALA A 355 16.99 6.79 0.30
CA ALA A 355 16.85 7.59 -0.93
C ALA A 355 16.12 6.80 -2.03
N LEU A 356 16.39 5.49 -2.14
CA LEU A 356 15.56 4.56 -2.89
C LEU A 356 14.12 4.58 -2.36
N ALA A 357 13.91 4.49 -1.05
CA ALA A 357 12.59 4.54 -0.43
C ALA A 357 11.93 5.93 -0.47
N ALA A 358 12.68 7.02 -0.53
CA ALA A 358 12.15 8.39 -0.61
C ALA A 358 11.78 8.73 -2.06
N GLY A 359 12.57 8.25 -3.02
CA GLY A 359 12.21 8.27 -4.43
C GLY A 359 11.01 7.39 -4.75
N PHE A 360 10.88 6.22 -4.11
CA PHE A 360 9.77 5.30 -4.39
C PHE A 360 8.55 5.39 -3.46
N LEU A 361 8.66 5.84 -2.20
CA LEU A 361 7.63 5.48 -1.18
C LEU A 361 7.29 6.51 -0.08
N LEU A 362 8.16 7.40 0.40
CA LEU A 362 7.95 7.87 1.80
C LEU A 362 6.85 8.91 2.09
N PRO A 363 6.66 10.04 1.37
CA PRO A 363 5.62 10.99 1.78
C PRO A 363 4.23 10.65 1.24
N ALA A 364 4.16 10.07 0.04
CA ALA A 364 2.91 9.75 -0.63
C ALA A 364 2.39 8.36 -0.24
N VAL A 365 3.23 7.32 -0.11
CA VAL A 365 2.74 5.93 0.03
C VAL A 365 2.35 5.56 1.46
N GLN A 366 2.91 6.18 2.51
CA GLN A 366 2.51 5.83 3.89
C GLN A 366 1.16 6.44 4.29
N LYS A 367 0.88 7.68 3.91
CA LYS A 367 -0.45 8.29 4.08
C LYS A 367 -1.50 7.68 3.14
N THR A 368 -1.12 7.32 1.91
CA THR A 368 -2.05 6.69 0.95
C THR A 368 -2.24 5.20 1.18
N ARG A 369 -1.30 4.44 1.75
CA ARG A 369 -1.53 3.04 2.15
C ARG A 369 -2.50 2.94 3.32
N ALA A 370 -2.33 3.79 4.33
CA ALA A 370 -3.28 3.87 5.43
C ALA A 370 -4.67 4.34 4.93
N ALA A 371 -4.71 5.30 4.00
CA ALA A 371 -5.96 5.72 3.35
C ALA A 371 -6.57 4.62 2.46
N ALA A 372 -5.77 3.88 1.67
CA ALA A 372 -6.24 2.80 0.80
C ALA A 372 -6.71 1.59 1.60
N GLN A 373 -6.04 1.25 2.70
CA GLN A 373 -6.50 0.21 3.62
C GLN A 373 -7.77 0.65 4.36
N SER A 374 -7.87 1.93 4.75
CA SER A 374 -9.09 2.52 5.32
C SER A 374 -10.26 2.51 4.33
N MET A 375 -10.00 2.88 3.07
CA MET A 375 -10.99 2.85 2.00
C MET A 375 -11.42 1.43 1.64
N ALA A 376 -10.48 0.48 1.57
CA ALA A 376 -10.77 -0.93 1.37
C ALA A 376 -11.65 -1.47 2.50
N MET A 377 -11.37 -1.08 3.75
CA MET A 377 -12.19 -1.44 4.91
C MET A 377 -13.60 -0.83 4.82
N SER A 378 -13.72 0.46 4.47
CA SER A 378 -15.03 1.09 4.23
C SER A 378 -15.80 0.44 3.09
N ASN A 379 -15.12 0.00 2.03
CA ASN A 379 -15.75 -0.70 0.92
C ASN A 379 -16.22 -2.11 1.29
N ASN A 380 -15.45 -2.84 2.10
CA ASN A 380 -15.87 -4.13 2.67
C ASN A 380 -17.18 -3.95 3.47
N PHE A 381 -17.27 -2.92 4.32
CA PHE A 381 -18.49 -2.61 5.06
C PHE A 381 -19.67 -2.24 4.14
N LYS A 382 -19.43 -1.48 3.08
CA LYS A 382 -20.46 -1.16 2.08
C LYS A 382 -20.97 -2.41 1.38
N GLN A 383 -20.08 -3.32 0.99
CA GLN A 383 -20.47 -4.58 0.37
C GLN A 383 -21.24 -5.49 1.34
N VAL A 384 -20.86 -5.52 2.64
CA VAL A 384 -21.63 -6.21 3.67
C VAL A 384 -23.02 -5.60 3.79
N GLY A 385 -23.13 -4.27 3.87
CA GLY A 385 -24.42 -3.59 3.95
C GLY A 385 -25.29 -3.82 2.71
N LEU A 386 -24.71 -3.81 1.52
CA LEU A 386 -25.41 -4.16 0.29
C LEU A 386 -25.92 -5.61 0.32
N ALA A 387 -25.11 -6.55 0.80
CA ALA A 387 -25.52 -7.94 0.94
C ALA A 387 -26.66 -8.11 1.97
N MET A 388 -26.62 -7.36 3.07
CA MET A 388 -27.70 -7.30 4.06
C MET A 388 -29.00 -6.76 3.47
N HIS A 389 -28.95 -5.70 2.66
CA HIS A 389 -30.12 -5.17 1.97
C HIS A 389 -30.64 -6.12 0.88
N ASN A 390 -29.76 -6.79 0.15
CA ASN A 390 -30.19 -7.79 -0.83
C ASN A 390 -30.86 -8.99 -0.15
N TYR A 391 -30.35 -9.40 1.03
CA TYR A 391 -31.01 -10.40 1.87
C TYR A 391 -32.38 -9.89 2.34
N GLU A 392 -32.46 -8.67 2.85
CA GLU A 392 -33.72 -8.06 3.30
C GLU A 392 -34.74 -7.94 2.17
N SER A 393 -34.31 -7.55 0.97
CA SER A 393 -35.16 -7.48 -0.22
C SER A 393 -35.67 -8.86 -0.65
N ALA A 394 -34.85 -9.91 -0.51
CA ALA A 394 -35.23 -11.27 -0.89
C ALA A 394 -36.15 -11.96 0.13
N TYR A 395 -35.96 -11.70 1.43
CA TYR A 395 -36.65 -12.42 2.50
C TYR A 395 -37.66 -11.56 3.30
N GLY A 396 -37.66 -10.24 3.12
CA GLY A 396 -38.52 -9.28 3.80
C GLY A 396 -38.09 -8.92 5.23
N TYR A 397 -36.87 -9.30 5.63
CA TYR A 397 -36.25 -9.01 6.92
C TYR A 397 -34.71 -9.11 6.80
N PHE A 398 -33.98 -8.30 7.58
CA PHE A 398 -32.53 -8.44 7.71
C PHE A 398 -32.17 -9.80 8.30
N PRO A 399 -31.03 -10.40 7.94
CA PRO A 399 -30.67 -11.71 8.48
C PRO A 399 -30.58 -11.64 10.00
N ALA A 400 -31.08 -12.68 10.68
CA ALA A 400 -30.88 -12.82 12.12
C ALA A 400 -29.39 -12.96 12.44
N ALA A 401 -28.98 -12.58 13.67
CA ALA A 401 -27.59 -12.70 14.14
C ALA A 401 -27.00 -14.12 13.96
N ALA A 402 -27.86 -15.14 13.96
CA ALA A 402 -27.50 -16.53 13.79
C ALA A 402 -28.56 -17.31 13.01
N ILE A 403 -28.10 -18.22 12.16
CA ILE A 403 -28.91 -19.35 11.67
C ILE A 403 -29.12 -20.29 12.85
N ARG A 404 -30.38 -20.69 13.08
CA ARG A 404 -30.78 -21.51 14.22
C ARG A 404 -31.43 -22.81 13.77
N ASP A 405 -31.32 -23.84 14.58
CA ASP A 405 -32.10 -25.08 14.40
C ASP A 405 -33.58 -24.86 14.78
N ALA A 406 -34.40 -25.89 14.57
CA ALA A 406 -35.83 -25.86 14.92
C ALA A 406 -36.10 -25.66 16.43
N LYS A 407 -35.10 -25.88 17.29
CA LYS A 407 -35.17 -25.67 18.74
C LYS A 407 -34.65 -24.29 19.15
N GLY A 408 -34.26 -23.46 18.18
CA GLY A 408 -33.72 -22.12 18.42
C GLY A 408 -32.25 -22.08 18.82
N LYS A 409 -31.52 -23.21 18.78
CA LYS A 409 -30.09 -23.24 19.07
C LYS A 409 -29.32 -22.55 17.94
N PRO A 410 -28.44 -21.57 18.22
CA PRO A 410 -27.62 -20.94 17.20
C PRO A 410 -26.58 -21.93 16.67
N LEU A 411 -26.52 -22.04 15.34
CA LEU A 411 -25.64 -22.98 14.63
C LEU A 411 -24.52 -22.23 13.89
N LEU A 412 -24.87 -21.24 13.07
CA LEU A 412 -23.95 -20.52 12.18
C LEU A 412 -24.22 -19.01 12.23
N SER A 413 -23.18 -18.20 12.04
CA SER A 413 -23.28 -16.73 12.03
C SER A 413 -24.11 -16.19 10.86
N TRP A 414 -24.69 -15.00 11.03
CA TRP A 414 -25.26 -14.17 9.95
C TRP A 414 -24.31 -14.03 8.74
N ARG A 415 -22.99 -14.05 8.96
CA ARG A 415 -21.97 -13.99 7.90
C ARG A 415 -22.12 -15.16 6.92
N VAL A 416 -22.50 -16.34 7.42
CA VAL A 416 -22.79 -17.50 6.56
C VAL A 416 -24.10 -17.29 5.78
N ALA A 417 -25.13 -16.70 6.41
CA ALA A 417 -26.42 -16.46 5.78
C ALA A 417 -26.35 -15.54 4.56
N ILE A 418 -25.41 -14.58 4.55
CA ILE A 418 -25.27 -13.62 3.46
C ILE A 418 -24.31 -14.07 2.33
N LEU A 419 -23.66 -15.23 2.44
CA LEU A 419 -22.70 -15.72 1.42
C LEU A 419 -23.26 -15.70 -0.02
N PRO A 420 -24.51 -16.13 -0.29
CA PRO A 420 -25.07 -16.06 -1.64
C PRO A 420 -25.17 -14.63 -2.20
N PHE A 421 -25.26 -13.63 -1.33
CA PHE A 421 -25.40 -12.21 -1.68
C PHE A 421 -24.06 -11.48 -1.83
N ILE A 422 -22.94 -12.19 -1.60
CA ILE A 422 -21.57 -11.71 -1.83
C ILE A 422 -20.83 -12.60 -2.82
N GLU A 423 -21.55 -13.24 -3.74
CA GLU A 423 -21.01 -14.13 -4.79
C GLU A 423 -20.27 -15.37 -4.24
N GLN A 424 -20.62 -15.82 -3.03
CA GLN A 424 -20.04 -17.00 -2.38
C GLN A 424 -21.03 -18.18 -2.28
N ASP A 425 -21.93 -18.33 -3.26
CA ASP A 425 -22.91 -19.44 -3.30
C ASP A 425 -22.25 -20.83 -3.23
N ASN A 426 -21.10 -20.98 -3.89
CA ASN A 426 -20.36 -22.24 -3.91
C ASN A 426 -19.79 -22.61 -2.52
N LEU A 427 -19.43 -21.61 -1.71
CA LEU A 427 -19.00 -21.82 -0.32
C LEU A 427 -20.22 -22.06 0.58
N TYR A 428 -21.31 -21.32 0.38
CA TYR A 428 -22.56 -21.50 1.12
C TYR A 428 -23.08 -22.94 1.04
N ARG A 429 -23.10 -23.54 -0.15
CA ARG A 429 -23.54 -24.93 -0.37
C ARG A 429 -22.68 -25.99 0.32
N GLN A 430 -21.46 -25.65 0.71
CA GLN A 430 -20.58 -26.57 1.43
C GLN A 430 -20.91 -26.62 2.93
N PHE A 431 -21.56 -25.58 3.48
CA PHE A 431 -21.98 -25.59 4.87
C PHE A 431 -23.15 -26.55 5.09
N LYS A 432 -23.08 -27.30 6.18
CA LYS A 432 -24.24 -28.02 6.72
C LYS A 432 -24.97 -27.08 7.67
N LEU A 433 -26.12 -26.55 7.22
CA LEU A 433 -26.88 -25.53 7.93
C LEU A 433 -27.60 -26.05 9.18
N ASP A 434 -27.68 -27.37 9.33
CA ASP A 434 -28.23 -28.11 10.47
C ASP A 434 -27.17 -28.55 11.50
N GLU A 435 -25.89 -28.27 11.23
CA GLU A 435 -24.77 -28.54 12.13
C GLU A 435 -24.17 -27.23 12.68
N PRO A 436 -23.62 -27.23 13.92
CA PRO A 436 -22.96 -26.05 14.47
C PRO A 436 -21.66 -25.72 13.72
N TRP A 437 -21.21 -24.48 13.87
CA TRP A 437 -20.00 -23.93 13.24
C TRP A 437 -18.72 -24.73 13.53
N ASP A 438 -18.65 -25.37 14.71
CA ASP A 438 -17.50 -26.13 15.22
C ASP A 438 -17.64 -27.65 15.01
N SER A 439 -18.67 -28.10 14.29
CA SER A 439 -18.80 -29.50 13.87
C SER A 439 -17.58 -29.96 13.07
N GLU A 440 -17.32 -31.28 13.07
CA GLU A 440 -16.21 -31.87 12.30
C GLU A 440 -16.24 -31.52 10.80
N HIS A 441 -17.43 -31.25 10.26
CA HIS A 441 -17.62 -30.78 8.90
C HIS A 441 -17.40 -29.28 8.76
N ASN A 442 -18.18 -28.43 9.45
CA ASN A 442 -18.17 -26.98 9.23
C ASN A 442 -16.86 -26.32 9.68
N LYS A 443 -16.17 -26.86 10.68
CA LYS A 443 -14.89 -26.28 11.16
C LYS A 443 -13.81 -26.25 10.09
N LYS A 444 -13.87 -27.15 9.09
CA LYS A 444 -12.94 -27.21 7.95
C LYS A 444 -13.11 -26.04 6.97
N LEU A 445 -14.26 -25.35 7.03
CA LEU A 445 -14.58 -24.21 6.16
C LEU A 445 -14.14 -22.87 6.77
N ILE A 446 -13.74 -22.84 8.05
CA ILE A 446 -13.27 -21.62 8.74
C ILE A 446 -12.11 -20.93 7.97
N PRO A 447 -11.08 -21.66 7.46
CA PRO A 447 -9.99 -21.04 6.70
C PRO A 447 -10.39 -20.48 5.33
N LEU A 448 -11.60 -20.79 4.83
CA LEU A 448 -12.13 -20.30 3.55
C LEU A 448 -12.91 -18.99 3.72
N MET A 449 -12.57 -18.20 4.74
CA MET A 449 -13.22 -16.92 5.03
C MET A 449 -13.15 -15.98 3.81
N PRO A 450 -14.28 -15.47 3.32
CA PRO A 450 -14.29 -14.47 2.25
C PRO A 450 -13.51 -13.21 2.60
N SER A 451 -12.81 -12.63 1.62
CA SER A 451 -11.94 -11.46 1.82
C SER A 451 -12.68 -10.20 2.28
N ILE A 452 -13.99 -10.12 2.05
CA ILE A 452 -14.85 -9.03 2.53
C ILE A 452 -14.90 -8.95 4.07
N TYR A 453 -14.63 -10.06 4.77
CA TYR A 453 -14.57 -10.08 6.24
C TYR A 453 -13.16 -9.80 6.79
N LEU A 454 -12.16 -9.64 5.93
CA LEU A 454 -10.81 -9.28 6.36
C LEU A 454 -10.76 -7.81 6.80
N HIS A 455 -9.85 -7.54 7.75
CA HIS A 455 -9.53 -6.19 8.20
C HIS A 455 -8.22 -5.71 7.55
N PRO A 456 -8.23 -4.88 6.49
CA PRO A 456 -7.04 -4.54 5.70
C PRO A 456 -5.93 -3.80 6.49
N MET A 457 -6.27 -3.18 7.62
CA MET A 457 -5.31 -2.52 8.52
C MET A 457 -4.82 -3.41 9.67
N ARG A 458 -5.29 -4.66 9.76
CA ARG A 458 -4.89 -5.65 10.79
C ARG A 458 -4.56 -6.99 10.13
N PRO A 459 -3.51 -7.06 9.29
CA PRO A 459 -3.15 -8.27 8.54
C PRO A 459 -2.65 -9.42 9.43
N GLU A 460 -2.30 -9.14 10.68
CA GLU A 460 -1.88 -10.13 11.69
C GLU A 460 -3.05 -10.96 12.26
N THR A 461 -4.30 -10.60 11.95
CA THR A 461 -5.47 -11.37 12.38
C THR A 461 -5.38 -12.81 11.87
N GLU A 462 -5.47 -13.76 12.78
CA GLU A 462 -5.40 -15.20 12.49
C GLU A 462 -6.43 -15.60 11.42
N ASN A 463 -6.03 -16.51 10.52
CA ASN A 463 -6.87 -16.95 9.42
C ASN A 463 -8.21 -17.50 9.93
N GLY A 464 -9.32 -17.07 9.31
CA GLY A 464 -10.67 -17.42 9.75
C GLY A 464 -11.26 -16.58 10.89
N LYS A 465 -10.56 -15.52 11.33
CA LYS A 465 -11.11 -14.53 12.26
C LYS A 465 -11.38 -13.18 11.61
N THR A 466 -12.39 -12.48 12.09
CA THR A 466 -12.86 -11.19 11.57
C THR A 466 -13.15 -10.19 12.69
N HIS A 467 -13.05 -8.91 12.37
CA HIS A 467 -13.45 -7.79 13.23
C HIS A 467 -14.80 -7.19 12.82
N VAL A 468 -15.46 -7.72 11.79
CA VAL A 468 -16.73 -7.17 11.27
C VAL A 468 -17.88 -7.80 12.06
N CYS A 469 -18.46 -7.11 13.04
CA CYS A 469 -19.47 -7.67 13.96
C CYS A 469 -20.77 -6.87 13.99
N VAL A 470 -21.86 -7.51 14.40
CA VAL A 470 -23.16 -6.86 14.60
C VAL A 470 -23.44 -6.65 16.09
N PHE A 471 -24.33 -5.71 16.41
CA PHE A 471 -24.81 -5.52 17.78
C PHE A 471 -26.01 -6.42 18.06
N VAL A 472 -25.99 -7.08 19.22
CA VAL A 472 -27.08 -7.95 19.70
C VAL A 472 -27.46 -7.55 21.12
N GLY A 473 -28.67 -7.92 21.55
CA GLY A 473 -29.17 -7.64 22.90
C GLY A 473 -30.04 -6.38 22.98
N ASP A 474 -29.97 -5.68 24.12
CA ASP A 474 -30.84 -4.55 24.49
C ASP A 474 -30.00 -3.29 24.74
N ALA A 475 -30.25 -2.27 23.92
CA ALA A 475 -29.48 -1.03 23.88
C ALA A 475 -29.89 -0.03 24.96
N SER A 476 -30.93 -0.31 25.76
CA SER A 476 -31.55 0.68 26.63
C SER A 476 -30.60 1.35 27.62
N THR A 477 -30.73 2.67 27.71
CA THR A 477 -30.07 3.53 28.69
C THR A 477 -30.91 3.70 29.95
N MET A 478 -32.22 3.42 29.87
CA MET A 478 -33.19 3.59 30.95
C MET A 478 -33.74 2.24 31.45
N LYS A 479 -33.73 2.06 32.77
CA LYS A 479 -34.23 0.85 33.42
C LYS A 479 -35.74 0.70 33.20
N GLY A 480 -36.16 -0.36 32.50
CA GLY A 480 -37.57 -0.70 32.27
C GLY A 480 -38.09 -0.40 30.86
N ILE A 481 -37.29 0.24 30.00
CA ILE A 481 -37.57 0.42 28.57
C ILE A 481 -36.67 -0.56 27.81
N LYS A 482 -37.22 -1.39 26.93
CA LYS A 482 -36.41 -2.27 26.07
C LYS A 482 -36.16 -1.57 24.74
N VAL A 483 -34.89 -1.41 24.38
CA VAL A 483 -34.51 -0.85 23.08
C VAL A 483 -33.88 -1.96 22.26
N ALA A 484 -34.52 -2.31 21.16
CA ALA A 484 -34.05 -3.37 20.30
C ALA A 484 -32.80 -2.93 19.53
N THR A 485 -31.84 -3.84 19.36
CA THR A 485 -30.82 -3.72 18.31
C THR A 485 -31.36 -4.29 17.00
N LEU A 486 -30.76 -3.94 15.87
CA LEU A 486 -31.19 -4.46 14.56
C LEU A 486 -31.19 -5.99 14.47
N PHE A 487 -30.34 -6.66 15.26
CA PHE A 487 -30.19 -8.13 15.25
C PHE A 487 -30.72 -8.83 16.51
N SER A 488 -31.57 -8.16 17.29
CA SER A 488 -32.15 -8.69 18.52
C SER A 488 -33.31 -9.68 18.33
N ASP A 489 -34.07 -9.62 17.22
CA ASP A 489 -35.11 -10.62 16.93
C ASP A 489 -34.45 -11.89 16.34
N PRO A 490 -34.63 -13.07 16.95
CA PRO A 490 -34.12 -14.34 16.42
C PRO A 490 -34.60 -14.69 15.00
N ARG A 491 -35.67 -14.06 14.51
CA ARG A 491 -36.23 -14.23 13.16
C ARG A 491 -35.76 -13.16 12.17
N GLY A 492 -35.02 -12.15 12.63
CA GLY A 492 -34.65 -10.98 11.85
C GLY A 492 -35.67 -9.85 11.97
N ASN A 493 -35.18 -8.61 11.97
CA ASN A 493 -36.01 -7.40 11.98
C ASN A 493 -36.28 -6.92 10.55
N ARG A 494 -37.44 -6.32 10.30
CA ARG A 494 -37.72 -5.64 9.02
C ARG A 494 -37.11 -4.25 9.03
N ILE A 495 -36.86 -3.69 7.86
CA ILE A 495 -36.42 -2.28 7.77
C ILE A 495 -37.42 -1.32 8.42
N THR A 496 -38.72 -1.63 8.38
CA THR A 496 -39.79 -0.85 9.03
C THR A 496 -39.76 -0.87 10.55
N ASN A 497 -39.00 -1.79 11.17
CA ASN A 497 -38.79 -1.81 12.62
C ASN A 497 -37.77 -0.76 13.09
N VAL A 498 -37.04 -0.12 12.15
CA VAL A 498 -36.07 0.93 12.44
C VAL A 498 -36.77 2.29 12.46
N THR A 499 -37.44 2.59 13.57
CA THR A 499 -38.26 3.81 13.72
C THR A 499 -37.43 5.05 14.05
N ASP A 500 -36.20 4.89 14.53
CA ASP A 500 -35.29 6.01 14.85
C ASP A 500 -34.55 6.56 13.60
N GLY A 501 -34.78 5.91 12.46
CA GLY A 501 -34.23 6.25 11.15
C GLY A 501 -33.05 5.36 10.77
N THR A 502 -33.09 4.81 9.56
CA THR A 502 -32.05 3.90 9.05
C THR A 502 -30.67 4.55 8.96
N SER A 503 -30.60 5.87 8.76
CA SER A 503 -29.37 6.66 8.77
C SER A 503 -28.82 6.97 10.16
N ASN A 504 -29.56 6.62 11.22
CA ASN A 504 -29.22 6.85 12.63
C ASN A 504 -29.09 5.55 13.43
N SER A 505 -29.25 4.39 12.79
CA SER A 505 -29.11 3.09 13.44
C SER A 505 -27.94 2.31 12.87
N PHE A 506 -27.04 1.83 13.72
CA PHE A 506 -25.93 0.97 13.37
C PHE A 506 -26.43 -0.43 12.99
N MET A 507 -25.89 -0.93 11.88
CA MET A 507 -26.08 -2.30 11.41
C MET A 507 -24.85 -3.15 11.71
N VAL A 508 -23.65 -2.64 11.44
CA VAL A 508 -22.40 -3.40 11.59
C VAL A 508 -21.30 -2.48 12.12
N ALA A 509 -20.39 -3.00 12.93
CA ALA A 509 -19.30 -2.23 13.51
C ALA A 509 -17.98 -3.02 13.52
N GLU A 510 -16.90 -2.27 13.56
CA GLU A 510 -15.56 -2.78 13.78
C GLU A 510 -15.36 -3.14 15.26
N ALA A 511 -15.24 -4.44 15.57
CA ALA A 511 -14.90 -4.94 16.89
C ALA A 511 -13.40 -4.84 17.19
N ARG A 512 -13.04 -4.55 18.44
CA ARG A 512 -11.64 -4.55 18.88
C ARG A 512 -11.04 -5.95 18.83
N ASP A 513 -11.73 -6.91 19.42
CA ASP A 513 -11.29 -8.30 19.50
C ASP A 513 -11.84 -9.11 18.32
N PRO A 514 -11.03 -9.93 17.63
CA PRO A 514 -11.48 -10.69 16.47
C PRO A 514 -12.25 -11.96 16.88
N VAL A 515 -13.24 -12.34 16.07
CA VAL A 515 -14.09 -13.52 16.28
C VAL A 515 -14.00 -14.47 15.09
N ILE A 516 -14.24 -15.77 15.30
CA ILE A 516 -14.30 -16.73 14.19
C ILE A 516 -15.52 -16.40 13.34
N TRP A 517 -15.35 -16.20 12.03
CA TRP A 517 -16.41 -15.61 11.19
C TRP A 517 -17.69 -16.48 11.06
N THR A 518 -17.58 -17.79 11.26
CA THR A 518 -18.72 -18.73 11.23
C THR A 518 -19.43 -18.85 12.57
N ARG A 519 -18.82 -18.37 13.67
CA ARG A 519 -19.28 -18.55 15.04
C ARG A 519 -20.43 -17.57 15.37
N PRO A 520 -21.61 -18.04 15.82
CA PRO A 520 -22.80 -17.20 16.00
C PRO A 520 -22.94 -16.50 17.36
N ASP A 521 -22.19 -16.92 18.37
CA ASP A 521 -22.37 -16.53 19.79
C ASP A 521 -21.33 -15.51 20.29
N MET A 522 -20.46 -15.02 19.40
CA MET A 522 -19.47 -13.98 19.72
C MET A 522 -19.70 -12.75 18.83
N GLU A 523 -20.73 -11.98 19.17
CA GLU A 523 -21.05 -10.69 18.55
C GLU A 523 -20.94 -9.56 19.58
N LEU A 524 -21.21 -8.31 19.19
CA LEU A 524 -21.13 -7.16 20.09
C LEU A 524 -22.37 -7.13 21.00
N GLU A 525 -22.29 -7.83 22.12
CA GLU A 525 -23.39 -7.93 23.08
C GLU A 525 -23.58 -6.62 23.85
N VAL A 526 -24.81 -6.10 23.81
CA VAL A 526 -25.22 -4.88 24.50
C VAL A 526 -26.27 -5.24 25.55
N GLN A 527 -26.00 -4.82 26.78
CA GLN A 527 -26.89 -5.02 27.92
C GLN A 527 -27.20 -3.68 28.61
N PRO A 528 -28.40 -3.51 29.18
CA PRO A 528 -28.76 -2.30 29.90
C PRO A 528 -27.86 -2.05 31.11
N GLY A 529 -27.30 -0.85 31.23
CA GLY A 529 -26.46 -0.43 32.36
C GLY A 529 -25.11 -1.15 32.48
N LYS A 530 -24.68 -1.89 31.46
CA LYS A 530 -23.33 -2.48 31.37
C LYS A 530 -22.44 -1.65 30.44
N PRO A 531 -21.10 -1.67 30.59
CA PRO A 531 -20.21 -1.06 29.62
C PRO A 531 -20.40 -1.65 28.22
N LEU A 532 -20.27 -0.83 27.18
CA LEU A 532 -20.30 -1.33 25.80
C LEU A 532 -19.08 -2.21 25.48
N PRO A 533 -19.21 -3.18 24.55
CA PRO A 533 -18.07 -3.94 24.05
C PRO A 533 -17.05 -3.02 23.37
N LYS A 534 -15.77 -3.39 23.42
CA LYS A 534 -14.69 -2.58 22.86
C LYS A 534 -14.75 -2.57 21.33
N LEU A 535 -14.73 -1.37 20.75
CA LEU A 535 -14.79 -1.13 19.31
C LEU A 535 -13.46 -0.61 18.76
N GLY A 536 -13.32 -0.65 17.43
CA GLY A 536 -12.21 -0.05 16.69
C GLY A 536 -10.88 -0.79 16.83
N GLY A 537 -9.78 -0.05 16.71
CA GLY A 537 -8.42 -0.57 16.82
C GLY A 537 -7.69 -0.79 15.50
N GLY A 538 -8.37 -0.63 14.36
CA GLY A 538 -7.78 -0.62 13.04
C GLY A 538 -7.13 0.70 12.67
N MET A 539 -7.85 1.81 12.88
CA MET A 539 -7.32 3.17 12.71
C MET A 539 -7.18 3.86 14.08
N PRO A 540 -6.04 4.50 14.39
CA PRO A 540 -5.88 5.23 15.65
C PRO A 540 -6.95 6.31 15.81
N GLY A 541 -7.65 6.33 16.96
CA GLY A 541 -8.62 7.36 17.29
C GLY A 541 -9.99 7.23 16.60
N LYS A 542 -10.22 6.17 15.81
CA LYS A 542 -11.45 6.01 15.01
C LYS A 542 -12.03 4.60 15.05
N ILE A 543 -13.33 4.53 14.85
CA ILE A 543 -14.12 3.30 14.72
C ILE A 543 -14.86 3.36 13.38
N LEU A 544 -14.83 2.27 12.60
CA LEU A 544 -15.68 2.16 11.42
C LEU A 544 -17.03 1.55 11.77
N VAL A 545 -18.11 2.21 11.34
CA VAL A 545 -19.50 1.75 11.51
C VAL A 545 -20.26 1.79 10.19
N GLY A 546 -21.12 0.80 9.97
CA GLY A 546 -22.09 0.75 8.89
C GLY A 546 -23.51 0.91 9.45
N PHE A 547 -24.29 1.77 8.81
CA PHE A 547 -25.66 2.13 9.19
C PHE A 547 -26.69 1.28 8.45
N ALA A 548 -27.91 1.22 8.98
CA ALA A 548 -29.01 0.45 8.41
C ALA A 548 -29.53 1.01 7.07
N ASP A 549 -29.08 2.20 6.65
CA ASP A 549 -29.29 2.76 5.30
C ASP A 549 -28.21 2.32 4.28
N GLY A 550 -27.24 1.52 4.72
CA GLY A 550 -26.10 1.08 3.92
C GLY A 550 -24.94 2.09 3.85
N SER A 551 -25.07 3.26 4.48
CA SER A 551 -23.97 4.21 4.60
C SER A 551 -22.92 3.72 5.59
N VAL A 552 -21.66 4.13 5.38
CA VAL A 552 -20.53 3.70 6.20
C VAL A 552 -19.75 4.95 6.59
N ARG A 553 -19.47 5.09 7.89
CA ARG A 553 -18.82 6.29 8.45
C ARG A 553 -17.74 5.91 9.44
N TRP A 554 -16.70 6.73 9.48
CA TRP A 554 -15.73 6.70 10.57
C TRP A 554 -16.23 7.64 11.67
N ILE A 555 -16.26 7.17 12.90
CA ILE A 555 -16.57 7.97 14.10
C ILE A 555 -15.35 8.01 15.01
N LEU A 556 -15.26 9.02 15.87
CA LEU A 556 -14.20 9.09 16.89
C LEU A 556 -14.35 7.96 17.92
N ASP A 557 -13.24 7.45 18.44
CA ASP A 557 -13.24 6.40 19.47
C ASP A 557 -13.49 6.90 20.89
N ASN A 558 -13.64 8.23 21.06
CA ASN A 558 -13.93 8.89 22.32
C ASN A 558 -15.41 9.27 22.51
N VAL A 559 -16.30 8.79 21.62
CA VAL A 559 -17.75 8.97 21.75
C VAL A 559 -18.24 8.22 23.00
N SER A 560 -19.11 8.85 23.79
CA SER A 560 -19.62 8.25 25.02
C SER A 560 -20.55 7.07 24.76
N ASP A 561 -20.55 6.10 25.67
CA ASP A 561 -21.44 4.93 25.61
C ASP A 561 -22.92 5.30 25.47
N ASP A 562 -23.37 6.37 26.14
CA ASP A 562 -24.76 6.84 26.06
C ASP A 562 -25.15 7.33 24.65
N VAL A 563 -24.20 7.93 23.91
CA VAL A 563 -24.42 8.34 22.53
C VAL A 563 -24.39 7.13 21.61
N LEU A 564 -23.40 6.24 21.77
CA LEU A 564 -23.32 5.02 20.96
C LEU A 564 -24.57 4.15 21.13
N ARG A 565 -25.15 4.07 22.34
CA ARG A 565 -26.38 3.34 22.62
C ARG A 565 -27.59 3.83 21.83
N GLN A 566 -27.70 5.14 21.61
CA GLN A 566 -28.78 5.72 20.79
C GLN A 566 -28.63 5.33 19.32
N TYR A 567 -27.40 5.21 18.82
CA TYR A 567 -27.16 4.71 17.46
C TYR A 567 -27.26 3.19 17.35
N ILE A 568 -27.03 2.43 18.44
CA ILE A 568 -27.18 0.97 18.45
C ILE A 568 -28.66 0.57 18.51
N GLY A 569 -29.49 1.40 19.15
CA GLY A 569 -30.95 1.25 19.18
C GLY A 569 -31.60 1.51 17.82
N ILE A 570 -32.76 0.89 17.60
CA ILE A 570 -33.55 1.08 16.38
C ILE A 570 -34.94 1.68 16.64
N ASN A 571 -35.36 1.78 17.90
CA ASN A 571 -36.73 2.12 18.27
C ASN A 571 -36.91 2.81 19.64
N ASP A 572 -35.94 3.58 20.11
CA ASP A 572 -36.07 4.35 21.35
C ASP A 572 -36.83 5.68 21.20
N GLY A 573 -37.01 6.16 19.97
CA GLY A 573 -37.69 7.42 19.65
C GLY A 573 -36.93 8.67 20.10
N ILE A 574 -35.67 8.52 20.53
CA ILE A 574 -34.81 9.59 21.00
C ILE A 574 -34.01 10.14 19.82
N PRO A 575 -34.04 11.45 19.55
CA PRO A 575 -33.19 12.03 18.51
C PRO A 575 -31.71 11.80 18.83
N ALA A 576 -31.03 11.03 17.98
CA ALA A 576 -29.61 10.77 18.12
C ALA A 576 -28.80 12.08 17.91
N PRO A 577 -27.84 12.41 18.79
CA PRO A 577 -27.01 13.59 18.65
C PRO A 577 -26.00 13.40 17.52
N GLU A 578 -25.57 14.49 16.89
CA GLU A 578 -24.65 14.44 15.75
C GLU A 578 -23.31 13.79 16.12
N LEU A 579 -22.91 12.75 15.36
CA LEU A 579 -21.60 12.11 15.49
C LEU A 579 -20.53 13.01 14.86
N LYS A 580 -19.50 13.34 15.62
CA LYS A 580 -18.33 14.10 15.14
C LYS A 580 -17.24 13.21 14.56
#